data_AF-A0A3C1Q0T5-F1
#
_entry.id   AF-A0A3C1Q0T5-F1
#
_cell.length_a   1.000
_cell.length_b   1.000
_cell.length_c   1.000
_cell.angle_alpha   90.00
_cell.angle_beta   90.00
_cell.angle_gamma   90.00
#
_symmetry.space_group_name_H-M   'P 1'
#
loop_
_entity.id
_entity.type
_entity.pdbx_description
1 polymer ?
#
loop_
_entity_poly.entity_id
_entity_poly.type
_entity_poly.pdbx_seq_one_letter_code
_entity_poly.pdbx_strand_id
1 'polypeptide(L)'
;MNRHLLFFLTSLSLCLPIFSKPTPLVPNQVVVVYNSTLPESKALAEFYALNRLIPTSNLIGLEVPEKTTIDRLTYEKAIRQPLVKKFMENQWWELSKDQNGTSVPFKTKIRCIALIKGIPLRISREAVPKDEESSTRQFKKQNEASIDSELSLMGVSNHPIGGVIPNPCYNKEISAATNPAEFMVMVGRIDANTYDHCNR
;
A
#
# COMPACT_ATOMS: atom_id res chain seq x y z
N MET A 1 24.12 -30.94 57.98
CA MET A 1 24.88 -30.97 56.71
C MET A 1 23.88 -30.87 55.56
N ASN A 2 23.89 -29.70 54.90
CA ASN A 2 23.33 -29.34 53.58
C ASN A 2 21.81 -29.43 53.30
N ARG A 3 21.02 -28.56 53.97
CA ARG A 3 19.64 -28.19 53.57
C ARG A 3 19.52 -26.89 52.77
N HIS A 4 20.65 -26.26 52.43
CA HIS A 4 20.70 -24.99 51.68
C HIS A 4 21.15 -25.14 50.22
N LEU A 5 21.54 -26.35 49.78
CA LEU A 5 22.05 -26.56 48.42
C LEU A 5 20.94 -26.87 47.39
N LEU A 6 19.71 -27.18 47.84
CA LEU A 6 18.60 -27.53 46.96
C LEU A 6 17.66 -26.37 46.61
N PHE A 7 17.96 -25.15 47.05
CA PHE A 7 17.15 -23.96 46.79
C PHE A 7 17.77 -22.98 45.79
N PHE A 8 18.95 -23.31 45.24
CA PHE A 8 19.67 -22.45 44.28
C PHE A 8 19.60 -22.93 42.83
N LEU A 9 18.82 -24.00 42.54
CA LEU A 9 18.69 -24.55 41.18
C LEU A 9 17.31 -24.33 40.53
N THR A 10 16.41 -23.59 41.18
CA THR A 10 15.04 -23.33 40.66
C THR A 10 14.78 -21.85 40.40
N SER A 11 15.79 -21.04 40.07
CA SER A 11 15.61 -19.64 39.67
C SER A 11 16.16 -19.31 38.27
N LEU A 12 16.47 -20.32 37.45
CA LEU A 12 16.70 -20.11 36.03
C LEU A 12 15.39 -20.31 35.27
N SER A 13 14.38 -19.51 35.64
CA SER A 13 13.16 -19.36 34.84
C SER A 13 13.55 -18.68 33.55
N LEU A 14 13.81 -19.50 32.53
CA LEU A 14 13.65 -19.27 31.10
C LEU A 14 13.14 -17.85 30.76
N CYS A 15 14.02 -16.85 30.74
CA CYS A 15 13.81 -15.68 29.90
C CYS A 15 14.11 -16.12 28.47
N LEU A 16 13.19 -16.88 27.87
CA LEU A 16 13.15 -17.00 26.43
C LEU A 16 12.78 -15.61 25.91
N PRO A 17 13.65 -14.89 25.19
CA PRO A 17 13.22 -13.73 24.45
C PRO A 17 12.08 -14.19 23.53
N ILE A 18 10.87 -13.71 23.80
CA ILE A 18 9.75 -13.86 22.88
C ILE A 18 10.09 -12.96 21.69
N PHE A 19 10.88 -13.49 20.77
CA PHE A 19 11.03 -12.89 19.45
C PHE A 19 9.65 -13.01 18.80
N SER A 20 8.86 -11.94 18.87
CA SER A 20 7.64 -11.81 18.09
C SER A 20 8.04 -11.92 16.63
N LYS A 21 7.77 -13.08 16.01
CA LYS A 21 8.02 -13.25 14.57
C LYS A 21 7.11 -12.27 13.83
N PRO A 22 7.61 -11.56 12.82
CA PRO A 22 6.76 -10.69 12.01
C PRO A 22 5.61 -11.52 11.45
N THR A 23 4.38 -11.05 11.65
CA THR A 23 3.21 -11.74 11.13
C THR A 23 3.27 -11.68 9.60
N PRO A 24 3.29 -12.83 8.90
CA PRO A 24 3.34 -12.82 7.45
C PRO A 24 2.05 -12.23 6.88
N LEU A 25 2.16 -11.65 5.69
CA LEU A 25 1.01 -11.16 4.96
C LEU A 25 0.10 -12.35 4.59
N VAL A 26 -1.18 -12.32 4.94
CA VAL A 26 -2.12 -13.37 4.54
C VAL A 26 -2.78 -13.03 3.20
N PRO A 27 -3.15 -14.04 2.37
CA PRO A 27 -3.65 -13.78 1.01
C PRO A 27 -4.84 -12.83 0.92
N ASN A 28 -5.77 -12.90 1.87
CA ASN A 28 -6.95 -12.02 1.93
C ASN A 28 -6.62 -10.55 2.18
N GLN A 29 -5.39 -10.24 2.61
CA GLN A 29 -4.90 -8.87 2.81
C GLN A 29 -4.18 -8.31 1.58
N VAL A 30 -4.16 -9.05 0.47
CA VAL A 30 -3.54 -8.62 -0.80
C VAL A 30 -4.64 -8.33 -1.81
N VAL A 31 -4.53 -7.18 -2.47
CA VAL A 31 -5.29 -6.86 -3.68
C VAL A 31 -4.36 -6.90 -4.87
N VAL A 32 -4.81 -7.51 -5.97
CA VAL A 32 -4.07 -7.55 -7.23
C VAL A 32 -4.76 -6.64 -8.23
N VAL A 33 -4.03 -5.69 -8.81
CA VAL A 33 -4.57 -4.71 -9.75
C VAL A 33 -3.93 -4.89 -11.11
N TYR A 34 -4.74 -5.02 -12.14
CA TYR A 34 -4.28 -5.28 -13.51
C TYR A 34 -4.97 -4.36 -14.52
N ASN A 35 -4.35 -4.22 -15.69
CA ASN A 35 -4.93 -3.45 -16.78
C ASN A 35 -5.95 -4.32 -17.53
N SER A 36 -7.24 -4.01 -17.43
CA SER A 36 -8.30 -4.80 -18.08
C SER A 36 -8.33 -4.65 -19.60
N THR A 37 -7.69 -3.62 -20.16
CA THR A 37 -7.55 -3.43 -21.61
C THR A 37 -6.51 -4.36 -22.24
N LEU A 38 -5.67 -5.00 -21.42
CA LEU A 38 -4.59 -5.89 -21.86
C LEU A 38 -4.87 -7.33 -21.39
N PRO A 39 -5.22 -8.26 -22.30
CA PRO A 39 -5.47 -9.66 -21.94
C PRO A 39 -4.32 -10.33 -21.17
N GLU A 40 -3.07 -10.00 -21.53
CA GLU A 40 -1.85 -10.53 -20.91
C GLU A 40 -1.69 -10.05 -19.45
N SER A 41 -2.09 -8.80 -19.16
CA SER A 41 -2.09 -8.25 -17.80
C SER A 41 -3.10 -9.01 -16.92
N LYS A 42 -4.29 -9.28 -17.48
CA LYS A 42 -5.31 -10.09 -16.79
C LYS A 42 -4.83 -11.52 -16.53
N ALA A 43 -4.28 -12.20 -17.54
CA ALA A 43 -3.78 -13.56 -17.40
C ALA A 43 -2.67 -13.66 -16.35
N LEU A 44 -1.73 -12.70 -16.32
CA LEU A 44 -0.68 -12.63 -15.31
C LEU A 44 -1.25 -12.37 -13.90
N ALA A 45 -2.28 -11.54 -13.77
CA ALA A 45 -2.94 -11.28 -12.49
C ALA A 45 -3.62 -12.54 -11.92
N GLU A 46 -4.34 -13.27 -12.77
CA GLU A 46 -5.00 -14.52 -12.42
C GLU A 46 -3.98 -15.59 -12.03
N PHE A 47 -2.88 -15.71 -12.81
CA PHE A 47 -1.77 -16.61 -12.48
C PHE A 47 -1.13 -16.25 -11.13
N TYR A 48 -0.82 -14.98 -10.90
CA TYR A 48 -0.20 -14.53 -9.65
C TYR A 48 -1.12 -14.78 -8.45
N ALA A 49 -2.40 -14.45 -8.59
CA ALA A 49 -3.39 -14.66 -7.53
C ALA A 49 -3.55 -16.14 -7.17
N LEU A 50 -3.62 -17.02 -8.18
CA LEU A 50 -3.71 -18.47 -7.99
C LEU A 50 -2.53 -19.01 -7.18
N ASN A 51 -1.30 -18.67 -7.57
CA ASN A 51 -0.09 -19.16 -6.91
C ASN A 51 0.08 -18.62 -5.48
N ARG A 52 -0.51 -17.46 -5.17
CA ARG A 52 -0.46 -16.83 -3.85
C ARG A 52 -1.71 -17.08 -3.02
N LEU A 53 -2.65 -17.89 -3.52
CA LEU A 53 -3.94 -18.20 -2.88
C LEU A 53 -4.77 -16.94 -2.58
N ILE A 54 -4.62 -15.89 -3.39
CA ILE A 54 -5.35 -14.63 -3.25
C ILE A 54 -6.78 -14.84 -3.76
N PRO A 55 -7.82 -14.47 -2.99
CA PRO A 55 -9.21 -14.62 -3.41
C PRO A 55 -9.49 -13.88 -4.73
N THR A 56 -10.31 -14.47 -5.59
CA THR A 56 -10.72 -13.83 -6.87
C THR A 56 -11.44 -12.50 -6.65
N SER A 57 -12.12 -12.32 -5.51
CA SER A 57 -12.73 -11.05 -5.08
C SER A 57 -11.71 -9.92 -4.88
N ASN A 58 -10.43 -10.25 -4.75
CA ASN A 58 -9.34 -9.30 -4.53
C ASN A 58 -8.61 -8.93 -5.83
N LEU A 59 -9.06 -9.43 -6.99
CA LEU A 59 -8.57 -9.01 -8.30
C LEU A 59 -9.40 -7.84 -8.81
N ILE A 60 -8.72 -6.75 -9.15
CA ILE A 60 -9.35 -5.55 -9.69
C ILE A 60 -8.75 -5.22 -11.05
N GLY A 61 -9.59 -5.32 -12.08
CA GLY A 61 -9.26 -4.83 -13.42
C GLY A 61 -9.58 -3.34 -13.53
N LEU A 62 -8.62 -2.56 -14.04
CA LEU A 62 -8.78 -1.15 -14.32
C LEU A 62 -8.60 -0.87 -15.80
N GLU A 63 -9.49 -0.06 -16.37
CA GLU A 63 -9.34 0.44 -17.73
C GLU A 63 -8.35 1.61 -17.73
N VAL A 64 -7.09 1.32 -18.04
CA VAL A 64 -6.00 2.32 -18.02
C VAL A 64 -5.24 2.30 -19.35
N PRO A 65 -4.72 3.46 -19.81
CA PRO A 65 -3.95 3.50 -21.04
C PRO A 65 -2.64 2.71 -20.90
N GLU A 66 -2.21 2.04 -21.97
CA GLU A 66 -0.89 1.40 -22.06
C GLU A 66 0.22 2.45 -22.26
N LYS A 67 0.44 3.27 -21.23
CA LYS A 67 1.48 4.30 -21.20
C LYS A 67 2.22 4.25 -19.87
N THR A 68 3.53 4.42 -19.92
CA THR A 68 4.38 4.47 -18.73
C THR A 68 4.11 5.71 -17.87
N THR A 69 3.89 6.85 -18.52
CA THR A 69 3.60 8.14 -17.88
C THR A 69 2.19 8.58 -18.26
N ILE A 70 1.40 8.98 -17.27
CA ILE A 70 0.06 9.55 -17.44
C ILE A 70 -0.06 10.91 -16.74
N ASP A 71 -1.04 11.72 -17.11
CA ASP A 71 -1.35 12.96 -16.39
C ASP A 71 -2.09 12.69 -15.07
N ARG A 72 -2.15 13.71 -14.21
CA ARG A 72 -2.76 13.62 -12.88
C ARG A 72 -4.25 13.34 -12.97
N LEU A 73 -4.94 13.96 -13.93
CA LEU A 73 -6.37 13.77 -14.16
C LEU A 73 -6.71 12.32 -14.52
N THR A 74 -5.88 11.71 -15.36
CA THR A 74 -5.99 10.31 -15.78
C THR A 74 -5.73 9.38 -14.61
N TYR A 75 -4.70 9.63 -13.78
CA TYR A 75 -4.48 8.86 -12.55
C TYR A 75 -5.71 8.90 -11.64
N GLU A 76 -6.25 10.10 -11.38
CA GLU A 76 -7.41 10.29 -10.52
C GLU A 76 -8.63 9.50 -11.01
N LYS A 77 -8.96 9.64 -12.30
CA LYS A 77 -10.18 9.05 -12.89
C LYS A 77 -10.07 7.57 -13.19
N ALA A 78 -8.94 7.13 -13.76
CA ALA A 78 -8.79 5.76 -14.26
C ALA A 78 -8.23 4.80 -13.20
N ILE A 79 -7.52 5.32 -12.19
CA ILE A 79 -6.85 4.50 -11.17
C ILE A 79 -7.42 4.74 -9.78
N ARG A 80 -7.26 5.97 -9.23
CA ARG A 80 -7.55 6.22 -7.82
C ARG A 80 -9.03 6.08 -7.50
N GLN A 81 -9.90 6.76 -8.24
CA GLN A 81 -11.35 6.76 -7.98
C GLN A 81 -11.97 5.35 -8.08
N PRO A 82 -11.69 4.53 -9.12
CA PRO A 82 -12.18 3.16 -9.17
C PRO A 82 -11.69 2.28 -8.02
N LEU A 83 -10.42 2.41 -7.63
CA LEU A 83 -9.86 1.65 -6.50
C LEU A 83 -10.50 2.07 -5.17
N VAL A 84 -10.60 3.37 -4.91
CA VAL A 84 -11.30 3.91 -3.73
C VAL A 84 -12.72 3.38 -3.67
N LYS A 85 -13.46 3.42 -4.80
CA LYS A 85 -14.81 2.87 -4.89
C LYS A 85 -14.85 1.38 -4.54
N LYS A 86 -13.93 0.56 -5.08
CA LYS A 86 -13.86 -0.87 -4.76
C LYS A 86 -13.52 -1.15 -3.30
N PHE A 87 -12.60 -0.40 -2.71
CA PHE A 87 -12.25 -0.54 -1.30
C PHE A 87 -13.43 -0.20 -0.37
N MET A 88 -14.23 0.80 -0.74
CA MET A 88 -15.45 1.17 -0.03
C MET A 88 -16.55 0.12 -0.18
N GLU A 89 -16.83 -0.33 -1.41
CA GLU A 89 -17.82 -1.38 -1.72
C GLU A 89 -17.54 -2.68 -0.97
N ASN A 90 -16.27 -3.09 -0.89
CA ASN A 90 -15.86 -4.31 -0.20
C ASN A 90 -15.67 -4.13 1.32
N GLN A 91 -15.94 -2.94 1.87
CA GLN A 91 -15.76 -2.61 3.29
C GLN A 91 -14.36 -2.97 3.81
N TRP A 92 -13.34 -2.69 2.99
CA TRP A 92 -11.94 -2.92 3.34
C TRP A 92 -11.36 -1.79 4.17
N TRP A 93 -11.97 -0.61 4.16
CA TRP A 93 -11.65 0.47 5.08
C TRP A 93 -12.63 0.54 6.25
N GLU A 94 -12.07 0.81 7.42
CA GLU A 94 -12.80 1.39 8.53
C GLU A 94 -12.63 2.91 8.45
N LEU A 95 -13.75 3.62 8.44
CA LEU A 95 -13.80 5.07 8.24
C LEU A 95 -14.03 5.76 9.57
N SER A 96 -13.34 6.88 9.77
CA SER A 96 -13.54 7.80 10.89
C SER A 96 -13.82 9.19 10.33
N LYS A 97 -14.45 10.05 11.13
CA LYS A 97 -14.67 11.45 10.75
C LYS A 97 -13.44 12.27 11.16
N ASP A 98 -12.95 13.08 10.24
CA ASP A 98 -11.94 14.09 10.56
C ASP A 98 -12.55 15.27 11.32
N GLN A 99 -11.71 16.24 11.69
CA GLN A 99 -12.12 17.47 12.39
C GLN A 99 -13.14 18.31 11.60
N ASN A 100 -13.17 18.14 10.27
CA ASN A 100 -14.06 18.82 9.34
C ASN A 100 -15.31 17.99 9.01
N GLY A 101 -15.51 16.84 9.66
CA GLY A 101 -16.64 15.93 9.44
C GLY A 101 -16.53 15.03 8.21
N THR A 102 -15.39 15.03 7.51
CA THR A 102 -15.13 14.21 6.32
C THR A 102 -14.77 12.79 6.72
N SER A 103 -15.42 11.80 6.11
CA SER A 103 -15.09 10.39 6.32
C SER A 103 -13.75 10.04 5.68
N VAL A 104 -12.74 9.76 6.49
CA VAL A 104 -11.40 9.35 6.07
C VAL A 104 -11.09 7.94 6.58
N PRO A 105 -10.40 7.09 5.79
CA PRO A 105 -9.91 5.80 6.26
C PRO A 105 -8.92 6.00 7.41
N PHE A 106 -9.18 5.36 8.54
CA PHE A 106 -8.24 5.31 9.66
C PHE A 106 -7.57 3.93 9.78
N LYS A 107 -8.17 2.89 9.21
CA LYS A 107 -7.65 1.53 9.20
C LYS A 107 -8.03 0.78 7.93
N THR A 108 -7.12 -0.05 7.42
CA THR A 108 -7.38 -0.92 6.25
C THR A 108 -7.21 -2.40 6.58
N LYS A 109 -8.14 -3.23 6.09
CA LYS A 109 -8.04 -4.70 6.09
C LYS A 109 -7.04 -5.19 5.05
N ILE A 110 -6.93 -4.48 3.92
CA ILE A 110 -5.95 -4.77 2.87
C ILE A 110 -4.61 -4.13 3.28
N ARG A 111 -3.54 -4.93 3.29
CA ARG A 111 -2.21 -4.50 3.71
C ARG A 111 -1.26 -4.29 2.52
N CYS A 112 -1.55 -4.92 1.38
CA CYS A 112 -0.73 -4.83 0.19
C CYS A 112 -1.57 -4.71 -1.08
N ILE A 113 -1.12 -3.89 -2.02
CA ILE A 113 -1.57 -3.85 -3.40
C ILE A 113 -0.41 -4.33 -4.29
N ALA A 114 -0.65 -5.37 -5.07
CA ALA A 114 0.26 -5.84 -6.10
C ALA A 114 -0.23 -5.34 -7.47
N LEU A 115 0.49 -4.38 -8.05
CA LEU A 115 0.22 -3.92 -9.42
C LEU A 115 0.85 -4.89 -10.42
N ILE A 116 0.09 -5.27 -11.42
CA ILE A 116 0.55 -6.14 -12.49
C ILE A 116 1.08 -5.31 -13.65
N LYS A 117 2.08 -5.84 -14.36
CA LYS A 117 2.57 -5.29 -15.63
C LYS A 117 1.40 -4.87 -16.53
N GLY A 118 1.52 -3.67 -17.10
CA GLY A 118 0.45 -3.02 -17.87
C GLY A 118 -0.23 -1.85 -17.15
N ILE A 119 -0.09 -1.75 -15.82
CA ILE A 119 -0.45 -0.54 -15.07
C ILE A 119 0.62 0.55 -15.29
N PRO A 120 0.26 1.83 -15.55
CA PRO A 120 1.22 2.93 -15.66
C PRO A 120 2.17 3.04 -14.46
N LEU A 121 3.34 3.68 -14.65
CA LEU A 121 4.38 3.77 -13.60
C LEU A 121 4.37 5.10 -12.87
N ARG A 122 4.18 6.19 -13.60
CA ARG A 122 4.43 7.54 -13.08
C ARG A 122 3.43 8.55 -13.59
N ILE A 123 3.29 9.62 -12.81
CA ILE A 123 2.45 10.78 -13.12
C ILE A 123 3.36 11.89 -13.63
N SER A 124 2.99 12.53 -14.73
CA SER A 124 3.75 13.65 -15.30
C SER A 124 3.71 14.88 -14.39
N ARG A 125 4.74 15.70 -14.49
CA ARG A 125 4.79 17.01 -13.83
C ARG A 125 3.73 17.95 -14.40
N GLU A 126 3.05 18.66 -13.51
CA GLU A 126 2.06 19.71 -13.81
C GLU A 126 2.32 20.94 -12.92
N ALA A 127 1.55 22.01 -13.09
CA ALA A 127 1.64 23.14 -12.17
C ALA A 127 1.12 22.75 -10.78
N VAL A 128 1.84 23.12 -9.72
CA VAL A 128 1.40 22.93 -8.33
C VAL A 128 0.26 23.92 -8.04
N PRO A 129 -0.81 23.51 -7.32
CA PRO A 129 -1.86 24.41 -6.86
C PRO A 129 -1.29 25.59 -6.06
N LYS A 130 -1.82 26.80 -6.30
CA LYS A 130 -1.29 28.05 -5.70
C LYS A 130 -1.34 28.06 -4.17
N ASP A 131 -2.31 27.35 -3.60
CA ASP A 131 -2.47 27.14 -2.16
C ASP A 131 -1.32 26.31 -1.55
N GLU A 132 -0.69 25.41 -2.32
CA GLU A 132 0.43 24.58 -1.87
C GLU A 132 1.82 25.20 -2.14
N GLU A 133 1.92 26.19 -3.04
CA GLU A 133 3.17 26.87 -3.41
C GLU A 133 3.89 27.54 -2.22
N SER A 134 3.14 27.92 -1.18
CA SER A 134 3.66 28.63 -0.01
C SER A 134 4.42 27.73 1.00
N SER A 135 4.28 26.40 0.91
CA SER A 135 4.86 25.49 1.90
C SER A 135 6.39 25.53 1.91
N THR A 136 7.02 25.47 3.09
CA THR A 136 8.48 25.53 3.32
C THR A 136 9.24 24.27 2.88
N ARG A 137 8.66 23.43 2.02
CA ARG A 137 9.27 22.15 1.60
C ARG A 137 10.47 22.39 0.68
N GLN A 138 11.51 21.59 0.78
CA GLN A 138 12.71 21.71 -0.08
C GLN A 138 12.39 21.47 -1.57
N PHE A 139 11.30 20.75 -1.87
CA PHE A 139 10.89 20.33 -3.22
C PHE A 139 9.58 21.00 -3.70
N LYS A 140 9.37 22.29 -3.41
CA LYS A 140 8.08 23.02 -3.59
C LYS A 140 7.39 22.90 -4.94
N LYS A 141 8.16 22.71 -6.01
CA LYS A 141 7.68 22.82 -7.40
C LYS A 141 7.52 21.48 -8.11
N GLN A 142 7.81 20.38 -7.42
CA GLN A 142 7.73 19.04 -8.00
C GLN A 142 6.44 18.37 -7.54
N ASN A 143 5.63 17.93 -8.51
CA ASN A 143 4.42 17.14 -8.29
C ASN A 143 4.34 15.93 -9.22
N GLU A 144 5.38 15.65 -10.01
CA GLU A 144 5.52 14.33 -10.61
C GLU A 144 5.65 13.28 -9.48
N ALA A 145 5.01 12.13 -9.67
CA ALA A 145 4.94 11.12 -8.62
C ALA A 145 4.98 9.71 -9.21
N SER A 146 5.41 8.75 -8.40
CA SER A 146 5.17 7.34 -8.71
C SER A 146 3.71 7.00 -8.41
N ILE A 147 3.10 6.17 -9.25
CA ILE A 147 1.76 5.67 -8.97
C ILE A 147 1.73 4.87 -7.67
N ASP A 148 2.80 4.14 -7.36
CA ASP A 148 2.91 3.31 -6.16
C ASP A 148 2.85 4.15 -4.87
N SER A 149 3.55 5.29 -4.87
CA SER A 149 3.55 6.21 -3.73
C SER A 149 2.19 6.88 -3.54
N GLU A 150 1.51 7.24 -4.62
CA GLU A 150 0.19 7.87 -4.56
C GLU A 150 -0.89 6.86 -4.13
N LEU A 151 -0.79 5.62 -4.58
CA LEU A 151 -1.67 4.53 -4.16
C LEU A 151 -1.50 4.19 -2.68
N SER A 152 -0.30 4.34 -2.13
CA SER A 152 -0.04 4.12 -0.70
C SER A 152 -0.89 5.05 0.19
N LEU A 153 -1.32 6.20 -0.34
CA LEU A 153 -2.16 7.20 0.34
C LEU A 153 -3.54 7.38 -0.32
N MET A 154 -3.97 6.51 -1.24
CA MET A 154 -5.18 6.74 -2.06
C MET A 154 -6.47 7.01 -1.28
N GLY A 155 -6.55 6.49 -0.05
CA GLY A 155 -7.69 6.65 0.84
C GLY A 155 -7.76 8.02 1.50
N VAL A 156 -6.66 8.77 1.58
CA VAL A 156 -6.63 10.11 2.16
C VAL A 156 -7.12 11.12 1.13
N SER A 157 -8.27 11.71 1.37
CA SER A 157 -8.75 12.84 0.57
C SER A 157 -7.98 14.10 0.99
N ASN A 158 -7.30 14.75 0.03
CA ASN A 158 -6.62 16.05 0.18
C ASN A 158 -5.23 16.01 0.81
N HIS A 159 -4.42 14.98 0.56
CA HIS A 159 -2.99 15.12 0.82
C HIS A 159 -2.37 16.13 -0.16
N PRO A 160 -1.38 16.93 0.28
CA PRO A 160 -0.69 17.86 -0.61
C PRO A 160 0.02 17.11 -1.74
N ILE A 161 -0.18 17.54 -2.99
CA ILE A 161 0.46 16.93 -4.16
C ILE A 161 1.85 17.53 -4.44
N GLY A 162 2.13 18.71 -3.88
CA GLY A 162 3.41 19.40 -4.00
C GLY A 162 4.45 18.92 -2.98
N GLY A 163 5.61 18.52 -3.49
CA GLY A 163 6.78 18.18 -2.69
C GLY A 163 6.66 16.84 -1.95
N VAL A 164 7.49 16.66 -0.92
CA VAL A 164 7.63 15.37 -0.22
C VAL A 164 6.68 15.26 0.97
N ILE A 165 6.04 14.09 1.11
CA ILE A 165 5.33 13.69 2.33
C ILE A 165 6.23 12.72 3.09
N PRO A 166 6.60 13.01 4.35
CA PRO A 166 7.45 12.13 5.12
C PRO A 166 6.71 10.84 5.47
N ASN A 167 7.33 9.68 5.20
CA ASN A 167 6.79 8.39 5.60
C ASN A 167 6.88 8.25 7.14
N PRO A 168 5.75 8.09 7.87
CA PRO A 168 5.74 7.97 9.33
C PRO A 168 6.58 6.81 9.88
N CYS A 169 6.80 5.78 9.06
CA CYS A 169 7.55 4.57 9.38
C CYS A 169 9.04 4.66 9.03
N TYR A 170 9.49 5.72 8.37
CA TYR A 170 10.90 5.83 7.95
C TYR A 170 11.84 5.88 9.16
N ASN A 171 12.88 5.05 9.13
CA ASN A 171 13.90 4.93 10.17
C ASN A 171 13.33 4.64 11.59
N LYS A 172 12.24 3.86 11.66
CA LYS A 172 11.64 3.43 12.93
C LYS A 172 11.31 1.94 12.88
N GLU A 173 11.54 1.25 13.99
CA GLU A 173 11.10 -0.13 14.19
C GLU A 173 9.69 -0.14 14.81
N ILE A 174 8.69 0.16 14.00
CA ILE A 174 7.29 0.18 14.45
C ILE A 174 6.63 -1.17 14.13
N SER A 175 6.01 -1.77 15.14
CA SER A 175 5.16 -2.96 14.95
C SER A 175 3.95 -2.61 14.11
N ALA A 176 3.47 -3.55 13.29
CA ALA A 176 2.24 -3.39 12.53
C ALA A 176 1.02 -3.06 13.42
N ALA A 177 1.03 -3.47 14.70
CA ALA A 177 -0.03 -3.20 15.67
C ALA A 177 0.01 -1.80 16.29
N THR A 178 1.14 -1.10 16.18
CA THR A 178 1.34 0.25 16.73
C THR A 178 1.63 1.27 15.63
N ASN A 179 1.38 0.90 14.36
CA ASN A 179 1.66 1.74 13.22
C ASN A 179 0.66 2.92 13.20
N PRO A 180 1.11 4.18 13.34
CA PRO A 180 0.22 5.33 13.29
C PRO A 180 -0.44 5.53 11.90
N ALA A 181 0.01 4.79 10.89
CA ALA A 181 -0.52 4.83 9.53
C ALA A 181 -1.24 3.51 9.15
N GLU A 182 -2.13 3.00 10.02
CA GLU A 182 -2.91 1.78 9.74
C GLU A 182 -3.83 1.88 8.52
N PHE A 183 -4.05 3.08 7.98
CA PHE A 183 -4.80 3.31 6.74
C PHE A 183 -3.93 3.20 5.47
N MET A 184 -2.60 3.29 5.59
CA MET A 184 -1.70 3.18 4.45
C MET A 184 -1.63 1.74 3.95
N VAL A 185 -1.56 1.60 2.63
CA VAL A 185 -1.35 0.30 1.96
C VAL A 185 0.09 0.22 1.47
N MET A 186 0.74 -0.93 1.62
CA MET A 186 2.00 -1.18 0.92
C MET A 186 1.70 -1.42 -0.55
N VAL A 187 2.48 -0.85 -1.44
CA VAL A 187 2.30 -1.06 -2.88
C VAL A 187 3.58 -1.66 -3.45
N GLY A 188 3.42 -2.77 -4.17
CA GLY A 188 4.47 -3.43 -4.91
C GLY A 188 4.02 -3.71 -6.33
N ARG A 189 4.98 -3.99 -7.23
CA ARG A 189 4.68 -4.28 -8.63
C ARG A 189 5.32 -5.59 -9.08
N ILE A 190 4.59 -6.35 -9.89
CA ILE A 190 5.09 -7.48 -10.66
C ILE A 190 5.30 -6.99 -12.09
N ASP A 191 6.54 -6.60 -12.41
CA ASP A 191 6.89 -6.06 -13.71
C ASP A 191 8.29 -6.53 -14.15
N ALA A 192 8.48 -6.60 -15.45
CA ALA A 192 9.69 -7.03 -16.12
C ALA A 192 9.66 -6.57 -17.59
N ASN A 193 10.71 -6.84 -18.36
CA ASN A 193 10.74 -6.48 -19.78
C ASN A 193 9.59 -7.12 -20.57
N THR A 194 9.26 -8.39 -20.29
CA THR A 194 8.21 -9.18 -20.94
C THR A 194 7.28 -9.79 -19.89
N TYR A 195 6.06 -10.17 -20.28
CA TYR A 195 5.13 -10.87 -19.39
C TYR A 195 5.67 -12.23 -18.94
N ASP A 196 6.40 -12.94 -19.80
CA ASP A 196 7.01 -14.22 -19.46
C ASP A 196 7.98 -14.13 -18.28
N HIS A 197 8.75 -13.03 -18.19
CA HIS A 197 9.65 -12.81 -17.07
C HIS A 197 8.93 -12.51 -15.75
N CYS A 198 7.67 -12.09 -15.80
CA CYS A 198 6.82 -11.89 -14.63
C CYS A 198 6.21 -13.19 -14.09
N ASN A 199 6.15 -14.26 -14.89
CA ASN A 199 5.61 -15.55 -14.50
C ASN A 199 6.63 -16.31 -13.62
N ARG A 200 6.70 -15.96 -12.32
CA ARG A 200 7.58 -16.58 -11.33
C ARG A 200 6.85 -16.95 -10.04
#